data_AF-A0A533X2Q9-F1
#
_entry.id   AF-A0A533X2Q9-F1
#
_cell.length_a   1.000
_cell.length_b   1.000
_cell.length_c   1.000
_cell.angle_alpha   90.00
_cell.angle_beta   90.00
_cell.angle_gamma   90.00
#
_symmetry.space_group_name_H-M   'P 1'
#
loop_
_entity.id
_entity.type
_entity.pdbx_description
1 polymer ?
#
loop_
_entity_poly.entity_id
_entity_poly.type
_entity_poly.pdbx_seq_one_letter_code
_entity_poly.pdbx_strand_id
1 'polypeptide(L)'
;MKTTRVGTGMVLEAFVIALAIPPLLLFGIPWVPGPLALLLAQGIILYAVHCPSHYVVGRMVGIRFSGLVVGRSALRKSSSRVVRLIGERAVTPVLIVDRGSLASVSPLRRKAMFYSGVTASTTAPFLVALYASLTGDPISILATLIVSIGYLTFNVFYSPRTGDVYRAKLLGGVSPQGG
;
A
#
# COMPACT_ATOMS: atom_id res chain seq x y z
N MET A 1 4.03 15.71 -14.87
CA MET A 1 3.85 14.29 -14.48
C MET A 1 2.88 13.65 -15.46
N LYS A 2 3.16 12.46 -15.99
CA LYS A 2 2.20 11.74 -16.85
C LYS A 2 1.09 11.17 -15.97
N THR A 3 -0.15 11.55 -16.24
CA THR A 3 -1.34 11.03 -15.58
C THR A 3 -1.95 9.95 -16.44
N THR A 4 -2.12 8.74 -15.90
CA THR A 4 -2.89 7.68 -16.54
C THR A 4 -4.35 7.78 -16.12
N ARG A 5 -5.27 7.39 -17.01
CA ARG A 5 -6.69 7.28 -16.64
C ARG A 5 -6.83 6.28 -15.50
N VAL A 6 -7.69 6.58 -14.52
CA VAL A 6 -7.80 5.75 -13.32
C VAL A 6 -8.12 4.29 -13.63
N GLY A 7 -8.98 4.01 -14.62
CA GLY A 7 -9.29 2.64 -15.04
C GLY A 7 -8.04 1.88 -15.51
N THR A 8 -7.27 2.46 -16.43
CA THR A 8 -5.99 1.90 -16.90
C THR A 8 -4.99 1.74 -15.76
N GLY A 9 -4.94 2.70 -14.84
CA GLY A 9 -4.09 2.63 -13.65
C GLY A 9 -4.45 1.46 -12.74
N MET A 10 -5.75 1.24 -12.47
CA MET A 10 -6.19 0.11 -11.64
C MET A 10 -5.95 -1.24 -12.31
N VAL A 11 -6.10 -1.32 -13.64
CA VAL A 11 -5.73 -2.54 -14.40
C VAL A 11 -4.24 -2.82 -14.28
N LEU A 12 -3.39 -1.79 -14.36
CA LEU A 12 -1.95 -1.94 -14.17
C LEU A 12 -1.61 -2.41 -12.75
N GLU A 13 -2.21 -1.82 -11.72
CA GLU A 13 -2.01 -2.28 -10.33
C GLU A 13 -2.49 -3.73 -10.14
N ALA A 14 -3.64 -4.11 -10.73
CA ALA A 14 -4.12 -5.49 -10.69
C ALA A 14 -3.16 -6.46 -11.40
N PHE A 15 -2.59 -6.05 -12.53
CA PHE A 15 -1.55 -6.81 -13.21
C PHE A 15 -0.30 -6.97 -12.34
N VAL A 16 0.14 -5.91 -11.65
CA VAL A 16 1.27 -5.98 -10.71
C VAL A 16 0.96 -6.91 -9.55
N ILE A 17 -0.26 -6.91 -8.99
CA ILE A 17 -0.68 -7.89 -7.98
C ILE A 17 -0.55 -9.31 -8.54
N ALA A 18 -0.98 -9.55 -9.78
CA ALA A 18 -0.87 -10.86 -10.42
C ALA A 18 0.60 -11.31 -10.61
N LEU A 19 1.57 -10.40 -10.68
CA LEU A 19 3.00 -10.74 -10.70
C LEU A 19 3.51 -11.33 -9.37
N ALA A 20 2.71 -11.30 -8.29
CA ALA A 20 3.02 -12.04 -7.08
C ALA A 20 2.74 -13.56 -7.22
N ILE A 21 1.93 -13.98 -8.21
CA ILE A 21 1.55 -15.39 -8.38
C ILE A 21 2.77 -16.26 -8.76
N PRO A 22 3.58 -15.92 -9.77
CA PRO A 22 4.76 -16.73 -10.11
C PRO A 22 5.68 -17.00 -8.91
N PRO A 23 6.14 -16.00 -8.12
CA PRO A 23 6.98 -16.29 -6.96
C PRO A 23 6.30 -17.17 -5.89
N LEU A 24 4.98 -17.07 -5.72
CA LEU A 24 4.24 -17.99 -4.83
C LEU A 24 4.26 -19.43 -5.35
N LEU A 25 4.14 -19.63 -6.67
CA LEU A 25 4.16 -20.96 -7.30
C LEU A 25 5.57 -21.58 -7.38
N LEU A 26 6.59 -20.74 -7.59
CA LEU A 26 7.98 -21.19 -7.76
C LEU A 26 8.65 -21.57 -6.43
N PHE A 27 8.03 -21.26 -5.29
CA PHE A 27 8.55 -21.56 -3.95
C PHE A 27 8.91 -23.05 -3.74
N GLY A 28 8.15 -23.97 -4.33
CA GLY A 28 8.36 -25.42 -4.18
C GLY A 28 9.43 -26.03 -5.09
N ILE A 29 10.12 -25.22 -5.90
CA ILE A 29 11.15 -25.71 -6.83
C ILE A 29 12.49 -25.82 -6.07
N PRO A 30 13.15 -26.99 -6.06
CA PRO A 30 14.34 -27.23 -5.22
C PRO A 30 15.52 -26.27 -5.42
N TRP A 31 15.57 -25.58 -6.56
CA TRP A 31 16.67 -24.74 -7.02
C TRP A 31 16.37 -23.25 -6.79
N VAL A 32 15.13 -22.93 -6.41
CA VAL A 32 14.70 -21.58 -6.08
C VAL A 32 14.82 -21.40 -4.57
N PRO A 33 15.50 -20.36 -4.07
CA PRO A 33 15.52 -20.07 -2.64
C PRO A 33 14.10 -19.69 -2.20
N GLY A 34 13.39 -20.63 -1.59
CA GLY A 34 11.99 -20.48 -1.18
C GLY A 34 11.70 -19.17 -0.41
N PRO A 35 12.47 -18.83 0.64
CA PRO A 35 12.30 -17.57 1.35
C PRO A 35 12.37 -16.34 0.44
N LEU A 36 13.28 -16.33 -0.55
CA LEU A 36 13.44 -15.21 -1.46
C LEU A 36 12.23 -15.06 -2.39
N ALA A 37 11.70 -16.16 -2.90
CA ALA A 37 10.51 -16.13 -3.74
C ALA A 37 9.30 -15.57 -2.96
N LEU A 38 9.08 -16.04 -1.73
CA LEU A 38 7.99 -15.54 -0.89
C LEU A 38 8.18 -14.07 -0.49
N LEU A 39 9.40 -13.65 -0.17
CA LEU A 39 9.71 -12.25 0.13
C LEU A 39 9.47 -11.34 -1.09
N LEU A 40 9.76 -11.81 -2.30
CA LEU A 40 9.45 -11.09 -3.53
C LEU A 40 7.93 -10.95 -3.73
N ALA A 41 7.17 -12.04 -3.59
CA ALA A 41 5.71 -11.99 -3.65
C ALA A 41 5.13 -11.03 -2.61
N GLN A 42 5.65 -11.09 -1.38
CA GLN A 42 5.24 -10.23 -0.28
C GLN A 42 5.54 -8.75 -0.55
N GLY A 43 6.70 -8.43 -1.13
CA GLY A 43 7.05 -7.07 -1.52
C GLY A 43 6.14 -6.51 -2.61
N ILE A 44 5.79 -7.33 -3.61
CA ILE A 44 4.84 -6.95 -4.67
C ILE A 44 3.46 -6.66 -4.06
N ILE A 45 2.94 -7.58 -3.24
CA ILE A 45 1.63 -7.46 -2.60
C ILE A 45 1.56 -6.22 -1.71
N LEU A 46 2.58 -6.02 -0.86
CA LEU A 46 2.67 -4.88 0.07
C LEU A 46 2.41 -3.55 -0.63
N TYR A 47 2.98 -3.37 -1.82
CA TYR A 47 2.89 -2.12 -2.55
C TYR A 47 1.64 -2.03 -3.43
N ALA A 48 1.33 -3.09 -4.17
CA ALA A 48 0.34 -3.06 -5.25
C ALA A 48 -1.12 -3.05 -4.75
N VAL A 49 -1.40 -3.54 -3.54
CA VAL A 49 -2.78 -3.54 -2.99
C VAL A 49 -3.22 -2.17 -2.48
N HIS A 50 -2.27 -1.29 -2.14
CA HIS A 50 -2.54 -0.03 -1.44
C HIS A 50 -3.46 0.92 -2.23
N CYS A 51 -3.12 1.22 -3.48
CA CYS A 51 -3.93 2.10 -4.33
C CYS A 51 -5.29 1.49 -4.70
N PRO A 52 -5.38 0.23 -5.15
CA PRO A 52 -6.66 -0.44 -5.39
C PRO A 52 -7.60 -0.39 -4.20
N SER A 53 -7.11 -0.54 -2.96
CA SER A 53 -7.96 -0.46 -1.78
C SER A 53 -8.57 0.93 -1.58
N HIS A 54 -7.78 2.00 -1.74
CA HIS A 54 -8.31 3.37 -1.76
C HIS A 54 -9.37 3.56 -2.84
N TYR A 55 -9.11 3.03 -4.03
CA TYR A 55 -10.05 3.13 -5.14
C TYR A 55 -11.36 2.40 -4.84
N VAL A 56 -11.30 1.12 -4.47
CA VAL A 56 -12.47 0.28 -4.19
C VAL A 56 -13.32 0.88 -3.08
N VAL A 57 -12.71 1.14 -1.91
CA VAL A 57 -13.43 1.72 -0.76
C VAL A 57 -13.92 3.13 -1.08
N GLY A 58 -13.10 3.94 -1.75
CA GLY A 58 -13.49 5.28 -2.19
C GLY A 58 -14.73 5.26 -3.08
N ARG A 59 -14.78 4.37 -4.08
CA ARG A 59 -15.94 4.21 -4.96
C ARG A 59 -17.18 3.75 -4.20
N MET A 60 -17.03 2.80 -3.27
CA MET A 60 -18.12 2.31 -2.42
C MET A 60 -18.74 3.43 -1.57
N VAL A 61 -17.94 4.39 -1.11
CA VAL A 61 -18.44 5.51 -0.28
C VAL A 61 -18.81 6.76 -1.09
N GLY A 62 -18.78 6.70 -2.42
CA GLY A 62 -19.19 7.78 -3.32
C GLY A 62 -18.10 8.77 -3.74
N ILE A 63 -16.82 8.47 -3.49
CA ILE A 63 -15.68 9.29 -3.91
C ILE A 63 -15.25 8.88 -5.33
N ARG A 64 -14.99 9.88 -6.17
CA ARG A 64 -14.51 9.71 -7.55
C ARG A 64 -13.03 10.00 -7.65
N PHE A 65 -12.40 9.42 -8.66
CA PHE A 65 -10.98 9.52 -8.95
C PHE A 65 -10.80 9.89 -10.41
N SER A 66 -9.91 10.84 -10.70
CA SER A 66 -9.67 11.35 -12.05
C SER A 66 -8.47 10.69 -12.75
N GLY A 67 -7.53 10.12 -11.98
CA GLY A 67 -6.35 9.49 -12.56
C GLY A 67 -5.47 8.78 -11.55
N LEU A 68 -4.45 8.13 -12.08
CA LEU A 68 -3.33 7.58 -11.34
C LEU A 68 -2.05 8.26 -11.83
N VAL A 69 -1.19 8.69 -10.92
CA VAL A 69 0.13 9.24 -11.25
C VAL A 69 1.21 8.51 -10.50
N VAL A 70 2.37 8.42 -11.12
CA VAL A 70 3.59 7.97 -10.45
C VAL A 70 4.23 9.17 -9.77
N GLY A 71 4.23 9.16 -8.44
CA GLY A 71 4.73 10.23 -7.59
C GLY A 71 5.86 9.77 -6.65
N ARG A 72 6.23 10.66 -5.73
CA ARG A 72 7.14 10.36 -4.62
C ARG A 72 6.36 10.08 -3.35
N SER A 73 6.87 9.15 -2.54
CA SER A 73 6.25 8.79 -1.27
C SER A 73 6.06 10.00 -0.33
N ALA A 74 4.98 9.99 0.44
CA ALA A 74 4.72 10.97 1.49
C ALA A 74 5.77 10.92 2.62
N LEU A 75 6.49 9.80 2.73
CA LEU A 75 7.61 9.60 3.67
C LEU A 75 8.75 10.60 3.47
N ARG A 76 8.86 11.24 2.29
CA ARG A 76 9.82 12.34 2.06
C ARG A 76 9.63 13.52 3.02
N LYS A 77 8.43 13.67 3.60
CA LYS A 77 8.10 14.70 4.60
C LYS A 77 8.40 14.23 6.04
N SER A 78 8.98 13.04 6.23
CA SER A 78 9.33 12.51 7.55
C SER A 78 10.46 13.29 8.23
N SER A 79 10.40 13.42 9.55
CA SER A 79 11.46 14.03 10.37
C SER A 79 12.68 13.11 10.52
N SER A 80 12.52 11.79 10.35
CA SER A 80 13.62 10.84 10.39
C SER A 80 14.42 10.90 9.08
N ARG A 81 15.74 11.12 9.19
CA ARG A 81 16.66 11.22 8.03
C ARG A 81 16.62 9.96 7.16
N VAL A 82 16.62 8.78 7.78
CA VAL A 82 16.61 7.49 7.08
C VAL A 82 15.30 7.32 6.31
N VAL A 83 14.16 7.57 6.96
CA VAL A 83 12.84 7.41 6.33
C VAL A 83 12.60 8.44 5.25
N ARG A 84 13.07 9.67 5.45
CA ARG A 84 13.04 10.71 4.41
C ARG A 84 13.82 10.28 3.18
N LEU A 85 15.04 9.76 3.35
CA LEU A 85 15.89 9.30 2.25
C LEU A 85 15.23 8.15 1.47
N ILE A 86 14.55 7.23 2.17
CA ILE A 86 13.73 6.18 1.53
C ILE A 86 12.60 6.84 0.75
N GLY A 87 11.86 7.78 1.34
CA GLY A 87 10.73 8.45 0.70
C GLY A 87 11.11 9.30 -0.52
N GLU A 88 12.31 9.87 -0.55
CA GLU A 88 12.86 10.61 -1.68
C GLU A 88 13.14 9.68 -2.88
N ARG A 89 13.57 8.45 -2.62
CA ARG A 89 13.87 7.45 -3.66
C ARG A 89 12.65 6.62 -4.05
N ALA A 90 11.74 6.38 -3.11
CA ALA A 90 10.54 5.59 -3.31
C ALA A 90 9.61 6.28 -4.30
N VAL A 91 9.47 5.64 -5.45
CA VAL A 91 8.44 5.93 -6.43
C VAL A 91 7.18 5.21 -5.95
N THR A 92 6.03 5.89 -5.94
CA THR A 92 4.74 5.34 -5.48
C THR A 92 3.61 5.74 -6.42
N PRO A 93 2.68 4.84 -6.79
CA PRO A 93 1.44 5.24 -7.42
C PRO A 93 0.65 6.12 -6.45
N VAL A 94 0.02 7.15 -6.99
CA VAL A 94 -0.80 8.09 -6.24
C VAL A 94 -2.09 8.29 -7.01
N LEU A 95 -3.21 7.96 -6.35
CA LEU A 95 -4.53 8.21 -6.87
C LEU A 95 -4.88 9.70 -6.79
N ILE A 96 -5.35 10.25 -7.90
CA ILE A 96 -5.87 11.61 -7.95
C ILE A 96 -7.37 11.55 -7.64
N VAL A 97 -7.73 12.14 -6.50
CA VAL A 97 -9.11 12.21 -6.00
C VAL A 97 -9.80 13.45 -6.57
N ASP A 98 -11.04 13.29 -7.03
CA ASP A 98 -11.91 14.42 -7.38
C ASP A 98 -12.33 15.18 -6.11
N ARG A 99 -11.82 16.39 -5.93
CA ARG A 99 -12.02 17.20 -4.72
C ARG A 99 -13.49 17.48 -4.45
N GLY A 100 -14.31 17.66 -5.49
CA GLY A 100 -15.75 17.86 -5.37
C GLY A 100 -16.43 16.66 -4.72
N SER A 101 -16.20 15.45 -5.25
CA SER A 101 -16.74 14.22 -4.67
C SER A 101 -16.19 13.91 -3.27
N LEU A 102 -14.94 14.27 -2.99
CA LEU A 102 -14.37 14.11 -1.65
C LEU A 102 -15.04 15.06 -0.65
N ALA A 103 -15.33 16.30 -1.06
CA ALA A 103 -15.99 17.30 -0.23
C ALA A 103 -17.48 16.98 0.00
N SER A 104 -18.14 16.28 -0.91
CA SER A 104 -19.56 15.95 -0.79
C SER A 104 -19.87 14.78 0.16
N VAL A 105 -18.87 13.98 0.55
CA VAL A 105 -19.05 12.84 1.47
C VAL A 105 -18.72 13.20 2.92
N SER A 106 -19.33 12.47 3.85
CA SER A 106 -19.11 12.68 5.29
C SER A 106 -17.64 12.43 5.71
N PRO A 107 -17.16 13.06 6.80
CA PRO A 107 -15.80 12.86 7.31
C PRO A 107 -15.46 11.38 7.56
N LEU A 108 -16.43 10.59 8.05
CA LEU A 108 -16.25 9.16 8.29
C LEU A 108 -15.98 8.39 7.00
N ARG A 109 -16.71 8.70 5.92
CA ARG A 109 -16.50 8.09 4.59
C ARG A 109 -15.13 8.44 4.01
N ARG A 110 -14.67 9.68 4.20
CA ARG A 110 -13.30 10.09 3.81
C ARG A 110 -12.26 9.28 4.58
N LYS A 111 -12.41 9.19 5.91
CA LYS A 111 -11.53 8.40 6.77
C LYS A 111 -11.48 6.94 6.35
N ALA A 112 -12.62 6.32 6.06
CA ALA A 112 -12.68 4.94 5.58
C ALA A 112 -11.82 4.73 4.32
N MET A 113 -11.92 5.63 3.33
CA MET A 113 -11.07 5.59 2.15
C MET A 113 -9.59 5.70 2.51
N PHE A 114 -9.16 6.67 3.33
CA PHE A 114 -7.74 6.81 3.71
C PHE A 114 -7.21 5.65 4.56
N TYR A 115 -8.02 5.10 5.46
CA TYR A 115 -7.59 3.94 6.24
C TYR A 115 -7.48 2.67 5.38
N SER A 116 -8.32 2.51 4.36
CA SER A 116 -8.35 1.29 3.55
C SER A 116 -7.01 0.92 2.91
N GLY A 117 -6.28 1.89 2.35
CA GLY A 117 -4.97 1.63 1.73
C GLY A 117 -3.94 1.15 2.74
N VAL A 118 -3.89 1.79 3.93
CA VAL A 118 -2.96 1.39 5.01
C VAL A 118 -3.33 0.05 5.58
N THR A 119 -4.62 -0.20 5.85
CA THR A 119 -5.08 -1.49 6.36
C THR A 119 -4.74 -2.60 5.37
N ALA A 120 -5.08 -2.44 4.09
CA ALA A 120 -4.80 -3.45 3.08
C ALA A 120 -3.31 -3.71 2.91
N SER A 121 -2.48 -2.67 2.75
CA SER A 121 -1.03 -2.86 2.57
C SER A 121 -0.35 -3.44 3.82
N THR A 122 -0.91 -3.20 5.01
CA THR A 122 -0.40 -3.75 6.27
C THR A 122 -0.82 -5.20 6.49
N THR A 123 -2.05 -5.56 6.13
CA THR A 123 -2.60 -6.90 6.36
C THR A 123 -2.20 -7.88 5.26
N ALA A 124 -2.12 -7.45 4.00
CA ALA A 124 -1.87 -8.35 2.87
C ALA A 124 -0.54 -9.12 2.96
N PRO A 125 0.58 -8.57 3.46
CA PRO A 125 1.81 -9.33 3.70
C PRO A 125 1.63 -10.54 4.63
N PHE A 126 0.71 -10.47 5.60
CA PHE A 126 0.40 -11.61 6.48
C PHE A 126 -0.28 -12.76 5.75
N LEU A 127 -0.93 -12.53 4.60
CA LEU A 127 -1.45 -13.61 3.76
C LEU A 127 -0.32 -14.44 3.15
N VAL A 128 0.80 -13.81 2.82
CA VAL A 128 2.00 -14.52 2.34
C VAL A 128 2.65 -15.30 3.47
N ALA A 129 2.71 -14.74 4.68
CA ALA A 129 3.20 -15.47 5.85
C ALA A 129 2.30 -16.66 6.22
N LEU A 130 0.98 -16.48 6.11
CA LEU A 130 0.03 -17.57 6.27
C LEU A 130 0.26 -18.65 5.21
N TYR A 131 0.40 -18.28 3.94
CA TYR A 131 0.73 -19.23 2.87
C TYR A 131 2.04 -19.98 3.16
N ALA A 132 3.10 -19.27 3.59
CA ALA A 132 4.36 -19.88 3.98
C ALA A 132 4.19 -20.92 5.11
N SER A 133 3.31 -20.66 6.08
CA SER A 133 3.04 -21.61 7.17
C SER A 133 2.42 -22.93 6.71
N LEU A 134 1.69 -22.92 5.59
CA LEU A 134 1.13 -24.14 5.01
C LEU A 134 2.19 -25.03 4.37
N THR A 135 3.38 -24.50 4.10
CA THR A 135 4.49 -25.24 3.47
C THR A 135 5.35 -26.00 4.47
N GLY A 136 5.28 -25.63 5.76
CA GLY A 136 6.11 -26.23 6.82
C GLY A 136 7.58 -25.80 6.84
N ASP A 137 8.05 -24.93 5.93
CA ASP A 137 9.43 -24.43 5.94
C ASP A 137 9.63 -23.34 7.01
N PRO A 138 10.35 -23.62 8.12
CA PRO A 138 10.52 -22.67 9.22
C PRO A 138 11.25 -21.39 8.82
N ILE A 139 12.16 -21.44 7.83
CA ILE A 139 12.93 -20.27 7.40
C ILE A 139 12.01 -19.29 6.66
N SER A 140 11.20 -19.80 5.74
CA SER A 140 10.22 -18.99 5.00
C SER A 140 9.15 -18.39 5.90
N ILE A 141 8.65 -19.16 6.86
CA ILE A 141 7.70 -18.68 7.86
C ILE A 141 8.30 -17.52 8.64
N LEU A 142 9.51 -17.70 9.19
CA LEU A 142 10.17 -16.68 9.99
C LEU A 142 10.48 -15.43 9.16
N ALA A 143 11.01 -15.58 7.95
CA ALA A 143 11.36 -14.47 7.07
C ALA A 143 10.14 -13.61 6.71
N THR A 144 9.05 -14.25 6.30
CA THR A 144 7.81 -13.55 5.91
C THR A 144 7.10 -12.90 7.09
N LEU A 145 7.15 -13.52 8.28
CA LEU A 145 6.64 -12.92 9.52
C LEU A 145 7.45 -11.70 9.95
N ILE A 146 8.78 -11.78 9.94
CA ILE A 146 9.66 -10.64 10.28
C ILE A 146 9.33 -9.44 9.39
N VAL A 147 9.18 -9.65 8.08
CA VAL A 147 8.83 -8.56 7.15
C VAL A 147 7.42 -8.02 7.41
N SER A 148 6.45 -8.89 7.68
CA SER A 148 5.07 -8.47 7.98
C SER A 148 4.99 -7.61 9.25
N ILE A 149 5.61 -8.08 10.34
CA ILE A 149 5.66 -7.38 11.62
C ILE A 149 6.47 -6.08 11.49
N GLY A 150 7.60 -6.12 10.79
CA GLY A 150 8.43 -4.95 10.53
C GLY A 150 7.66 -3.86 9.78
N TYR A 151 6.90 -4.24 8.74
CA TYR A 151 6.09 -3.30 7.98
C TYR A 151 4.87 -2.77 8.75
N LEU A 152 4.18 -3.63 9.51
CA LEU A 152 3.12 -3.22 10.45
C LEU A 152 3.66 -2.18 11.43
N THR A 153 4.80 -2.47 12.07
CA THR A 153 5.47 -1.56 12.99
C THR A 153 5.80 -0.25 12.29
N PHE A 154 6.43 -0.31 11.12
CA PHE A 154 6.74 0.87 10.31
C PHE A 154 5.49 1.73 10.04
N ASN A 155 4.37 1.13 9.65
CA ASN A 155 3.13 1.85 9.37
C ASN A 155 2.50 2.45 10.62
N VAL A 156 2.46 1.71 11.74
CA VAL A 156 1.96 2.21 13.03
C VAL A 156 2.75 3.44 13.48
N PHE A 157 4.07 3.44 13.29
CA PHE A 157 4.90 4.58 13.64
C PHE A 157 4.77 5.73 12.62
N TYR A 158 4.95 5.50 11.32
CA TYR A 158 5.12 6.62 10.37
C TYR A 158 3.84 7.10 9.69
N SER A 159 2.85 6.23 9.49
CA SER A 159 1.60 6.60 8.80
C SER A 159 0.80 7.68 9.54
N PRO A 160 0.69 7.68 10.89
CA PRO A 160 0.01 8.75 11.63
C PRO A 160 0.69 10.12 11.58
N ARG A 161 1.96 10.18 11.13
CA ARG A 161 2.76 11.42 11.08
C ARG A 161 2.84 12.02 9.68
N THR A 162 2.87 11.18 8.65
CA THR A 162 3.13 11.63 7.26
C THR A 162 2.33 10.91 6.17
N GLY A 163 1.56 9.87 6.52
CA GLY A 163 0.84 9.02 5.56
C GLY A 163 -0.68 9.21 5.56
N ASP A 164 -1.41 8.18 5.14
CA ASP A 164 -2.86 8.28 5.01
C ASP A 164 -3.60 8.30 6.35
N VAL A 165 -3.04 7.72 7.42
CA VAL A 165 -3.60 7.88 8.76
C VAL A 165 -3.51 9.35 9.21
N TYR A 166 -2.41 10.05 8.90
CA TYR A 166 -2.30 11.48 9.13
C TYR A 166 -3.37 12.26 8.35
N ARG A 167 -3.57 11.94 7.06
CA ARG A 167 -4.62 12.55 6.23
C ARG A 167 -6.04 12.27 6.75
N ALA A 168 -6.30 11.04 7.20
CA ALA A 168 -7.57 10.66 7.83
C ALA A 168 -7.84 11.48 9.09
N LYS A 169 -6.82 11.78 9.90
CA LYS A 169 -6.93 12.65 11.07
C LYS A 169 -7.27 14.09 10.68
N LEU A 170 -6.55 14.68 9.73
CA LEU A 170 -6.81 16.05 9.25
C LEU A 170 -8.22 16.25 8.70
N LEU A 171 -8.75 15.24 8.00
CA LEU A 171 -10.10 15.28 7.45
C LEU A 171 -11.20 15.09 8.51
N GLY A 172 -10.82 14.82 9.77
CA GLY A 172 -11.67 14.88 10.95
C GLY A 172 -11.49 16.12 11.82
N GLY A 173 -10.59 17.04 11.47
CA GLY A 173 -10.31 18.25 12.23
C GLY A 173 -9.19 19.07 11.58
N VAL A 174 -9.56 20.24 11.06
CA VAL A 174 -8.69 21.32 10.52
C VAL A 174 -7.59 20.86 9.56
N SER A 175 -7.89 20.96 8.26
CA SER A 175 -6.91 20.82 7.18
C SER A 175 -5.87 21.95 7.21
N PRO A 176 -4.59 21.64 7.01
CA PRO A 176 -3.77 22.46 6.13
C PRO A 176 -3.40 21.64 4.90
N GLN A 177 -3.97 22.02 3.77
CA GLN A 177 -3.31 21.84 2.49
C GLN A 177 -2.01 22.64 2.52
N GLY A 178 -0.95 22.09 1.96
CA GLY A 178 0.28 22.83 1.71
C GLY A 178 1.23 22.01 0.84
N GLY A 179 1.35 22.42 -0.43
CA GLY A 179 2.43 22.06 -1.35
C GLY A 179 2.44 20.62 -1.88
#